data_AF-A0A1R2D235-F1
#
_entry.id   AF-A0A1R2D235-F1
#
_cell.length_a   1.000
_cell.length_b   1.000
_cell.length_c   1.000
_cell.angle_alpha   90.00
_cell.angle_beta   90.00
_cell.angle_gamma   90.00
#
_symmetry.space_group_name_H-M   'P 1'
#
loop_
_entity.id
_entity.type
_entity.pdbx_description
1 polymer ?
#
loop_
_entity_poly.entity_id
_entity_poly.type
_entity_poly.pdbx_seq_one_letter_code
_entity_poly.pdbx_strand_id
1 'polypeptide(L)'
;MVQSSKIRFKRPSGFCTLGNCYILVINGDIYASLGPDWLFTIIIISFSLTMLITFIYIMAKEIELLFQYLGFFIYSILFMSYMIVSLKNPGIIISPWEIELEETENQEKIMCKKCNVEVEIGSFHCEDCEVCIRKHDHHCPIIGKCIGEGNIRWFYVFLTSTVLGISYLGLWIYLRSKMHIL
;
A
#
# COMPACT_ATOMS: atom_id res chain seq x y z
N MET A 1 -24.53 9.43 -43.30
CA MET A 1 -23.28 9.06 -42.59
C MET A 1 -22.99 10.15 -41.58
N VAL A 2 -23.31 9.93 -40.30
CA VAL A 2 -22.97 10.88 -39.24
C VAL A 2 -21.59 10.48 -38.73
N GLN A 3 -20.62 11.35 -38.97
CA GLN A 3 -19.24 11.18 -38.53
C GLN A 3 -19.19 11.46 -37.02
N SER A 4 -19.14 10.40 -36.21
CA SER A 4 -18.90 10.52 -34.76
C SER A 4 -17.51 11.11 -34.54
N SER A 5 -17.44 12.38 -34.16
CA SER A 5 -16.23 13.02 -33.69
C SER A 5 -15.87 12.38 -32.34
N LYS A 6 -14.81 11.56 -32.31
CA LYS A 6 -14.22 11.07 -31.06
C LYS A 6 -13.67 12.28 -30.29
N ILE A 7 -14.45 12.82 -29.36
CA ILE A 7 -13.98 13.80 -28.39
C ILE A 7 -12.94 13.08 -27.53
N ARG A 8 -11.65 13.33 -27.76
CA ARG A 8 -10.59 12.85 -26.87
C ARG A 8 -10.57 13.74 -25.64
N PHE A 9 -11.28 13.35 -24.60
CA PHE A 9 -11.08 13.96 -23.29
C PHE A 9 -9.64 13.70 -22.84
N LYS A 10 -8.92 14.77 -22.49
CA LYS A 10 -7.56 14.66 -21.97
C LYS A 10 -7.66 14.08 -20.57
N ARG A 11 -7.22 12.84 -20.39
CA ARG A 11 -7.21 12.19 -19.07
C ARG A 11 -6.37 13.03 -18.09
N PRO A 12 -6.86 13.28 -16.87
CA PRO A 12 -6.15 14.11 -15.92
C PRO A 12 -4.82 13.45 -15.52
N SER A 13 -3.79 14.28 -15.38
CA SER A 13 -2.49 13.89 -14.83
C SER A 13 -2.08 14.97 -13.83
N GLY A 14 -1.58 14.57 -12.67
CA GLY A 14 -1.16 15.49 -11.64
C GLY A 14 -1.33 14.94 -10.23
N PHE A 15 -0.93 15.74 -9.26
CA PHE A 15 -1.15 15.49 -7.85
C PHE A 15 -2.43 16.21 -7.41
N CYS A 16 -3.34 15.49 -6.76
CA CYS A 16 -4.56 16.05 -6.21
C CYS A 16 -5.01 15.28 -4.96
N THR A 17 -6.02 15.80 -4.28
CA THR A 17 -6.69 15.08 -3.20
C THR A 17 -7.99 14.46 -3.70
N LEU A 18 -8.33 13.29 -3.15
CA LEU A 18 -9.61 12.62 -3.36
C LEU A 18 -10.09 12.12 -1.99
N GLY A 19 -11.16 12.72 -1.48
CA GLY A 19 -11.48 12.62 -0.05
C GLY A 19 -10.30 13.11 0.79
N ASN A 20 -9.94 12.35 1.82
CA ASN A 20 -8.79 12.60 2.67
C ASN A 20 -7.49 11.94 2.15
N CYS A 21 -7.49 11.41 0.92
CA CYS A 21 -6.31 10.78 0.32
C CYS A 21 -5.58 11.75 -0.61
N TYR A 22 -4.25 11.77 -0.55
CA TYR A 22 -3.39 12.39 -1.56
C TYR A 22 -3.10 11.38 -2.66
N ILE A 23 -3.39 11.72 -3.91
CA ILE A 23 -3.23 10.82 -5.05
C ILE A 23 -2.36 11.44 -6.15
N LEU A 24 -1.56 10.58 -6.79
CA LEU A 24 -0.86 10.88 -8.02
C LEU A 24 -1.57 10.17 -9.16
N VAL A 25 -2.16 10.94 -10.06
CA VAL A 25 -2.85 10.44 -11.25
C VAL A 25 -1.96 10.66 -12.46
N ILE A 26 -1.82 9.64 -13.30
CA ILE A 26 -1.13 9.73 -14.59
C ILE A 26 -2.01 9.07 -15.63
N ASN A 27 -2.38 9.82 -16.68
CA ASN A 27 -3.25 9.35 -17.75
C ASN A 27 -4.59 8.78 -17.23
N GLY A 28 -5.16 9.39 -16.19
CA GLY A 28 -6.44 8.99 -15.59
C GLY A 28 -6.34 7.86 -14.55
N ASP A 29 -5.20 7.18 -14.43
CA ASP A 29 -5.02 6.09 -13.47
C ASP A 29 -4.33 6.59 -12.20
N ILE A 30 -4.73 6.09 -11.02
CA ILE A 30 -4.06 6.38 -9.75
C ILE A 30 -2.79 5.52 -9.65
N TYR A 31 -1.63 6.16 -9.78
CA TYR A 31 -0.31 5.53 -9.67
C TYR A 31 0.14 5.38 -8.22
N ALA A 32 -0.10 6.42 -7.42
CA ALA A 32 0.21 6.41 -5.99
C ALA A 32 -0.91 7.05 -5.18
N SER A 33 -1.07 6.60 -3.94
CA SER A 33 -2.03 7.11 -2.98
C SER A 33 -1.41 7.09 -1.58
N LEU A 34 -1.58 8.17 -0.84
CA LEU A 34 -1.27 8.30 0.58
C LEU A 34 -2.57 8.64 1.29
N GLY A 35 -2.90 7.92 2.35
CA GLY A 35 -4.14 8.16 3.09
C GLY A 35 -4.01 9.24 4.17
N PRO A 36 -5.06 9.42 4.98
CA PRO A 36 -5.12 10.44 6.02
C PRO A 36 -4.06 10.25 7.12
N ASP A 37 -3.67 8.99 7.38
CA ASP A 37 -2.76 8.60 8.46
C ASP A 37 -1.28 8.59 8.01
N TRP A 38 -0.90 9.45 7.04
CA TRP A 38 0.45 9.51 6.46
C TRP A 38 1.56 9.75 7.48
N LEU A 39 1.25 10.32 8.65
CA LEU A 39 2.24 10.48 9.73
C LEU A 39 2.73 9.13 10.25
N PHE A 40 1.83 8.15 10.43
CA PHE A 40 2.21 6.78 10.77
C PHE A 40 3.05 6.16 9.66
N THR A 41 2.73 6.45 8.39
CA THR A 41 3.55 6.03 7.25
C THR A 41 5.00 6.50 7.40
N ILE A 42 5.22 7.78 7.67
CA ILE A 42 6.57 8.35 7.83
C ILE A 42 7.31 7.74 9.04
N ILE A 43 6.62 7.54 10.15
CA ILE A 43 7.21 6.94 11.37
C ILE A 43 7.74 5.54 11.06
N ILE A 44 6.95 4.70 10.40
CA ILE A 44 7.34 3.32 10.10
C ILE A 44 8.41 3.26 8.99
N ILE A 45 8.37 4.16 7.99
CA ILE A 45 9.48 4.30 7.01
C ILE A 45 10.78 4.63 7.73
N SER A 46 10.73 5.60 8.65
CA SER A 46 11.91 6.02 9.41
C SER A 46 12.43 4.87 10.28
N PHE A 47 11.54 4.18 11.00
CA PHE A 47 11.90 3.02 11.82
C PHE A 47 12.53 1.88 11.00
N SER A 48 11.91 1.49 9.88
CA SER A 48 12.44 0.42 9.02
C SER A 48 13.78 0.79 8.38
N LEU A 49 13.97 2.05 7.99
CA LEU A 49 15.26 2.55 7.50
C LEU A 49 16.33 2.52 8.60
N THR A 50 16.01 2.99 9.81
CA THR A 50 16.92 2.92 10.95
C THR A 50 17.31 1.48 11.26
N MET A 51 16.37 0.54 11.24
CA MET A 51 16.66 -0.89 11.46
C MET A 51 17.64 -1.44 10.41
N LEU A 52 17.46 -1.11 9.13
CA LEU A 52 18.37 -1.51 8.06
C LEU A 52 19.79 -0.93 8.26
N ILE A 53 19.88 0.36 8.62
CA ILE A 53 21.15 1.03 8.91
C ILE A 53 21.84 0.38 10.11
N THR A 54 21.14 0.19 11.21
CA THR A 54 21.67 -0.46 12.42
C THR A 54 22.16 -1.87 12.12
N PHE A 55 21.42 -2.64 11.31
CA PHE A 55 21.86 -3.96 10.86
C PHE A 55 23.21 -3.90 10.12
N ILE A 56 23.35 -3.00 9.14
CA ILE A 56 24.58 -2.87 8.32
C ILE A 56 25.78 -2.47 9.18
N TYR A 57 25.63 -1.48 10.05
CA TYR A 57 26.78 -0.90 10.76
C TYR A 57 27.17 -1.64 12.04
N ILE A 58 26.23 -2.33 12.68
CA ILE A 58 26.43 -3.02 13.96
C ILE A 58 26.39 -4.53 13.77
N MET A 59 25.22 -5.09 13.42
CA MET A 59 24.99 -6.53 13.46
C MET A 59 25.82 -7.28 12.42
N ALA A 60 25.91 -6.76 11.18
CA ALA A 60 26.56 -7.45 10.07
C ALA A 60 28.04 -7.75 10.33
N LYS A 61 28.73 -6.93 11.14
CA LYS A 61 30.16 -7.13 11.47
C LYS A 61 30.41 -8.28 12.44
N GLU A 62 29.38 -8.71 13.17
CA GLU A 62 29.48 -9.71 14.24
C GLU A 62 29.01 -11.11 13.81
N ILE A 63 28.57 -11.27 12.56
CA ILE A 63 27.95 -12.51 12.06
C ILE A 63 28.62 -13.00 10.78
N GLU A 64 28.49 -14.30 10.49
CA GLU A 64 29.03 -14.91 9.28
C GLU A 64 28.37 -14.36 8.00
N LEU A 65 29.11 -14.41 6.90
CA LEU A 65 28.73 -13.80 5.61
C LEU A 65 27.35 -14.22 5.10
N LEU A 66 26.98 -15.50 5.25
CA LEU A 66 25.66 -16.00 4.83
C LEU A 66 24.52 -15.29 5.56
N PHE A 67 24.64 -15.13 6.88
CA PHE A 67 23.63 -14.46 7.70
C PHE A 67 23.60 -12.96 7.42
N GLN A 68 24.73 -12.34 7.05
CA GLN A 68 24.75 -10.95 6.58
C GLN A 68 23.88 -10.76 5.34
N TYR A 69 24.05 -11.61 4.31
CA TYR A 69 23.24 -11.54 3.11
C TYR A 69 21.76 -11.81 3.38
N LEU A 70 21.46 -12.80 4.24
CA LEU A 70 20.10 -13.11 4.64
C LEU A 70 19.42 -11.94 5.36
N GLY A 71 20.09 -11.36 6.37
CA GLY A 71 19.57 -10.21 7.11
C GLY A 71 19.37 -8.99 6.21
N PHE A 72 20.33 -8.69 5.33
CA PHE A 72 20.22 -7.58 4.37
C PHE A 72 18.99 -7.76 3.47
N PHE A 73 18.78 -8.98 2.96
CA PHE A 73 17.63 -9.30 2.12
C PHE A 73 16.30 -9.15 2.87
N ILE A 74 16.20 -9.68 4.10
CA ILE A 74 14.99 -9.58 4.93
C ILE A 74 14.64 -8.11 5.21
N TYR A 75 15.60 -7.32 5.69
CA TYR A 75 15.34 -5.91 6.03
C TYR A 75 15.11 -5.03 4.79
N SER A 76 15.72 -5.35 3.65
CA SER A 76 15.44 -4.66 2.38
C SER A 76 14.03 -4.96 1.88
N ILE A 77 13.57 -6.22 1.95
CA ILE A 77 12.19 -6.58 1.63
C ILE A 77 11.21 -5.90 2.58
N LEU A 78 11.52 -5.85 3.88
CA LEU A 78 10.67 -5.15 4.86
C LEU A 78 10.48 -3.67 4.47
N PHE A 79 11.58 -2.96 4.21
CA PHE A 79 11.53 -1.56 3.78
C PHE A 79 10.77 -1.39 2.47
N MET A 80 11.10 -2.17 1.45
CA MET A 80 10.50 -2.04 0.11
C MET A 80 9.03 -2.43 0.09
N SER A 81 8.65 -3.52 0.76
CA SER A 81 7.25 -3.96 0.84
C SER A 81 6.38 -2.95 1.58
N TYR A 82 6.90 -2.35 2.66
CA TYR A 82 6.23 -1.27 3.37
C TYR A 82 6.03 -0.02 2.49
N MET A 83 7.07 0.41 1.78
CA MET A 83 6.98 1.51 0.81
C MET A 83 5.95 1.23 -0.29
N ILE A 84 5.92 0.00 -0.81
CA ILE A 84 4.97 -0.38 -1.85
C ILE A 84 3.54 -0.38 -1.31
N VAL A 85 3.24 -1.06 -0.20
CA VAL A 85 1.86 -1.14 0.31
C VAL A 85 1.31 0.25 0.70
N SER A 86 2.17 1.12 1.25
CA SER A 86 1.79 2.49 1.65
C SER A 86 1.54 3.43 0.47
N LEU A 87 2.14 3.21 -0.70
CA LEU A 87 1.95 4.04 -1.89
C LEU A 87 0.98 3.44 -2.92
N LYS A 88 0.91 2.11 -3.04
CA LYS A 88 0.08 1.39 -4.03
C LYS A 88 -1.40 1.75 -3.88
N ASN A 89 -2.09 2.07 -4.98
CA ASN A 89 -3.55 2.26 -4.96
C ASN A 89 -4.24 1.04 -4.31
N PRO A 90 -5.01 1.20 -3.21
CA PRO A 90 -5.73 0.10 -2.58
C PRO A 90 -6.91 -0.44 -3.40
N GLY A 91 -7.28 0.24 -4.48
CA GLY A 91 -8.47 -0.03 -5.28
C GLY A 91 -9.53 1.05 -5.12
N ILE A 92 -9.11 2.32 -5.04
CA ILE A 92 -10.01 3.47 -4.97
C ILE A 92 -10.88 3.49 -6.24
N ILE A 93 -12.19 3.54 -6.05
CA ILE A 93 -13.18 3.71 -7.11
C ILE A 93 -13.30 5.20 -7.39
N ILE A 94 -12.92 5.60 -8.60
CA ILE A 94 -13.14 6.96 -9.11
C ILE A 94 -14.45 6.93 -9.90
N SER A 95 -15.27 7.99 -9.81
CA SER A 95 -16.41 8.12 -10.71
C SER A 95 -15.89 8.13 -12.16
N PRO A 96 -16.35 7.24 -13.04
CA PRO A 96 -16.04 7.34 -14.46
C PRO A 96 -16.56 8.69 -14.96
N TRP A 97 -15.66 9.51 -15.50
CA TRP A 97 -16.04 10.74 -16.23
C TRP A 97 -16.74 10.40 -17.56
N GLU A 98 -16.77 9.13 -17.95
CA GLU A 98 -17.44 8.62 -19.13
C GLU A 98 -18.25 7.38 -18.75
N ILE A 99 -19.54 7.50 -19.00
CA ILE A 99 -20.49 6.40 -19.10
C ILE A 99 -20.04 5.58 -20.32
N GLU A 100 -19.28 4.51 -20.12
CA GLU A 100 -19.23 3.41 -21.09
C GLU A 100 -20.43 2.50 -20.79
N LEU A 101 -21.49 2.69 -21.57
CA LEU A 101 -22.62 1.77 -21.69
C LEU A 101 -22.11 0.46 -22.31
N GLU A 102 -21.44 -0.38 -21.51
CA GLU A 102 -21.51 -1.82 -21.73
C GLU A 102 -22.65 -2.33 -20.84
N GLU A 103 -23.83 -2.45 -21.45
CA GLU A 103 -24.97 -3.17 -20.92
C GLU A 103 -24.57 -4.65 -20.74
N THR A 104 -23.94 -4.95 -19.62
CA THR A 104 -23.83 -6.32 -19.13
C THR A 104 -25.12 -6.65 -18.38
N GLU A 105 -25.89 -7.58 -18.95
CA GLU A 105 -27.16 -8.05 -18.41
C GLU A 105 -27.04 -8.41 -16.91
N ASN A 106 -27.98 -7.88 -16.10
CA ASN A 106 -28.39 -8.42 -14.80
C ASN A 106 -27.43 -8.34 -13.60
N GLN A 107 -26.52 -7.36 -13.52
CA GLN A 107 -25.90 -7.01 -12.23
C GLN A 107 -26.68 -5.89 -11.52
N GLU A 108 -27.15 -6.16 -10.29
CA GLU A 108 -27.68 -5.11 -9.41
C GLU A 108 -26.61 -4.06 -9.15
N LYS A 109 -26.84 -2.85 -9.66
CA LYS A 109 -25.95 -1.71 -9.47
C LYS A 109 -26.06 -1.20 -8.03
N ILE A 110 -25.01 -1.37 -7.24
CA ILE A 110 -24.94 -0.82 -5.88
C ILE A 110 -24.37 0.59 -5.96
N MET A 111 -25.06 1.57 -5.37
CA MET A 111 -24.62 2.97 -5.37
C MET A 111 -24.16 3.39 -3.98
N CYS A 112 -22.95 3.97 -3.88
CA CYS A 112 -22.53 4.65 -2.66
C CYS A 112 -23.14 6.05 -2.60
N LYS A 113 -23.99 6.32 -1.62
CA LYS A 113 -24.65 7.62 -1.44
C LYS A 113 -23.68 8.77 -1.11
N LYS A 114 -22.56 8.47 -0.44
CA LYS A 114 -21.57 9.48 -0.01
C LYS A 114 -20.69 9.95 -1.16
N CYS A 115 -20.15 9.01 -1.93
CA CYS A 115 -19.31 9.33 -3.09
C CYS A 115 -20.11 9.57 -4.38
N ASN A 116 -21.40 9.19 -4.40
CA ASN A 116 -22.26 9.19 -5.58
C ASN A 116 -21.65 8.42 -6.77
N VAL A 117 -21.12 7.23 -6.50
CA VAL A 117 -20.51 6.33 -7.50
C VAL A 117 -21.14 4.95 -7.45
N GLU A 118 -21.19 4.31 -8.62
CA GLU A 118 -21.51 2.89 -8.73
C GLU A 118 -20.35 2.07 -8.16
N VAL A 119 -20.67 1.07 -7.34
CA VAL A 119 -19.71 0.22 -6.66
C VAL A 119 -20.02 -1.26 -6.91
N GLU A 120 -18.97 -2.07 -6.98
CA GLU A 120 -19.08 -3.52 -7.09
C GLU A 120 -19.39 -4.16 -5.72
N ILE A 121 -19.94 -5.37 -5.72
CA ILE A 121 -20.15 -6.17 -4.50
C ILE A 121 -18.83 -6.33 -3.74
N GLY A 122 -18.87 -6.09 -2.42
CA GLY A 122 -17.69 -6.11 -1.55
C GLY A 122 -16.90 -4.80 -1.51
N SER A 123 -17.34 -3.75 -2.21
CA SER A 123 -16.81 -2.40 -2.03
C SER A 123 -17.35 -1.76 -0.76
N PHE A 124 -16.54 -0.93 -0.10
CA PHE A 124 -16.93 -0.21 1.11
C PHE A 124 -16.46 1.24 1.07
N HIS A 125 -17.27 2.14 1.61
CA HIS A 125 -16.89 3.54 1.81
C HIS A 125 -16.16 3.68 3.16
N CYS A 126 -14.87 4.00 3.12
CA CYS A 126 -14.12 4.25 4.34
C CYS A 126 -14.33 5.71 4.78
N GLU A 127 -14.83 5.91 6.01
CA GLU A 127 -15.05 7.25 6.58
C GLU A 127 -13.76 8.03 6.77
N ASP A 128 -12.67 7.36 7.17
CA ASP A 128 -11.39 8.02 7.41
C ASP A 128 -10.79 8.54 6.09
N CYS A 129 -10.81 7.70 5.05
CA CYS A 129 -10.26 8.03 3.73
C CYS A 129 -11.21 8.86 2.85
N GLU A 130 -12.52 8.87 3.15
CA GLU A 130 -13.61 9.49 2.38
C GLU A 130 -13.71 9.02 0.92
N VAL A 131 -13.39 7.75 0.68
CA VAL A 131 -13.43 7.14 -0.66
C VAL A 131 -13.98 5.72 -0.61
N CYS A 132 -14.53 5.25 -1.73
CA CYS A 132 -14.92 3.84 -1.88
C CYS A 132 -13.72 3.00 -2.33
N ILE A 133 -13.50 1.88 -1.67
CA ILE A 133 -12.43 0.92 -1.98
C ILE A 133 -13.05 -0.39 -2.46
N ARG A 134 -12.59 -0.92 -3.60
CA ARG A 134 -13.00 -2.24 -4.11
C ARG A 134 -12.46 -3.36 -3.24
N LYS A 135 -13.32 -4.34 -2.94
CA LYS A 135 -13.02 -5.49 -2.05
C LYS A 135 -12.25 -5.02 -0.82
N HIS A 136 -12.83 -4.03 -0.15
CA HIS A 136 -12.24 -3.40 1.01
C HIS A 136 -12.02 -4.45 2.11
N ASP A 137 -10.83 -4.49 2.68
CA ASP A 137 -10.52 -5.32 3.83
C ASP A 137 -10.68 -4.50 5.11
N HIS A 138 -9.81 -3.50 5.32
CA HIS A 138 -9.88 -2.59 6.46
C HIS A 138 -9.12 -1.28 6.21
N HIS A 139 -9.40 -0.27 7.02
CA HIS A 139 -8.53 0.89 7.18
C HIS A 139 -7.38 0.56 8.14
N CYS A 140 -6.14 0.71 7.71
CA CYS A 140 -4.96 0.39 8.53
C CYS A 140 -4.17 1.66 8.87
N PRO A 141 -4.26 2.16 10.12
CA PRO A 141 -3.50 3.33 10.54
C PRO A 141 -1.99 3.12 10.42
N ILE A 142 -1.49 1.90 10.64
CA ILE A 142 -0.05 1.58 10.52
C ILE A 142 0.43 1.84 9.10
N ILE A 143 -0.30 1.35 8.09
CA ILE A 143 0.04 1.60 6.68
C ILE A 143 -0.22 3.05 6.28
N GLY A 144 -1.18 3.69 6.96
CA GLY A 144 -1.58 5.07 6.75
C GLY A 144 -2.83 5.23 5.88
N LYS A 145 -3.48 4.12 5.50
CA LYS A 145 -4.62 4.08 4.56
C LYS A 145 -5.34 2.73 4.54
N CYS A 146 -6.39 2.64 3.73
CA CYS A 146 -7.10 1.40 3.42
C CYS A 146 -6.24 0.30 2.78
N ILE A 147 -6.58 -0.92 3.13
CA ILE A 147 -6.17 -2.16 2.48
C ILE A 147 -7.37 -2.69 1.68
N GLY A 148 -7.14 -2.99 0.41
CA GLY A 148 -8.14 -3.52 -0.52
C GLY A 148 -7.48 -4.35 -1.62
N GLU A 149 -8.23 -4.71 -2.65
CA GLU A 149 -7.71 -5.60 -3.69
C GLU A 149 -6.41 -5.11 -4.35
N GLY A 150 -6.21 -3.79 -4.42
CA GLY A 150 -5.08 -3.19 -5.13
C GLY A 150 -3.75 -3.33 -4.41
N ASN A 151 -3.76 -3.52 -3.08
CA ASN A 151 -2.55 -3.58 -2.25
C ASN A 151 -2.50 -4.75 -1.24
N ILE A 152 -3.55 -5.56 -1.10
CA ILE A 152 -3.60 -6.68 -0.13
C ILE A 152 -2.43 -7.67 -0.25
N ARG A 153 -1.96 -7.96 -1.48
CA ARG A 153 -0.80 -8.86 -1.67
C ARG A 153 0.47 -8.28 -1.05
N TRP A 154 0.70 -6.98 -1.23
CA TRP A 154 1.85 -6.29 -0.65
C TRP A 154 1.73 -6.14 0.86
N PHE A 155 0.51 -5.99 1.37
CA PHE A 155 0.25 -6.05 2.81
C PHE A 155 0.71 -7.38 3.42
N TYR A 156 0.38 -8.53 2.80
CA TYR A 156 0.87 -9.83 3.28
C TYR A 156 2.39 -10.00 3.17
N VAL A 157 3.02 -9.48 2.12
CA VAL A 157 4.50 -9.48 2.01
C VAL A 157 5.11 -8.66 3.15
N PHE A 158 4.55 -7.49 3.44
CA PHE A 158 4.96 -6.65 4.57
C PHE A 158 4.82 -7.39 5.91
N LEU A 159 3.66 -8.01 6.19
CA LEU A 159 3.45 -8.76 7.43
C LEU A 159 4.46 -9.91 7.58
N THR A 160 4.67 -10.67 6.50
CA THR A 160 5.60 -11.81 6.49
C THR A 160 7.04 -11.34 6.73
N SER A 161 7.48 -10.30 6.03
CA SER A 161 8.82 -9.73 6.21
C SER A 161 9.02 -9.12 7.60
N THR A 162 7.96 -8.59 8.22
CA THR A 162 7.98 -8.08 9.60
C THR A 162 8.25 -9.22 10.59
N VAL A 163 7.51 -10.33 10.48
CA VAL A 163 7.71 -11.52 11.32
C VAL A 163 9.13 -12.09 11.15
N LEU A 164 9.61 -12.18 9.91
CA LEU A 164 10.96 -12.66 9.62
C LEU A 164 12.04 -11.73 10.20
N GLY A 165 11.88 -10.41 10.06
CA GLY A 165 12.81 -9.42 10.60
C GLY A 165 12.89 -9.46 12.13
N ILE A 166 11.75 -9.54 12.81
CA ILE A 166 11.69 -9.67 14.28
C ILE A 166 12.33 -11.00 14.72
N SER A 167 12.02 -12.10 14.04
CA SER A 167 12.58 -13.42 14.36
C SER A 167 14.10 -13.44 14.18
N TYR A 168 14.59 -12.82 13.11
CA TYR A 168 16.03 -12.69 12.83
C TYR A 168 16.74 -11.88 13.92
N LEU A 169 16.18 -10.73 14.31
CA LEU A 169 16.71 -9.91 15.39
C LEU A 169 16.74 -10.67 16.72
N GLY A 170 15.62 -11.33 17.08
CA GLY A 170 15.51 -12.10 18.32
C GLY A 170 16.52 -13.25 18.40
N LEU A 171 16.71 -13.99 17.31
CA LEU A 171 17.73 -15.04 17.25
C LEU A 171 19.15 -14.48 17.44
N TRP A 172 19.47 -13.36 16.78
CA TRP A 172 20.77 -12.72 16.95
C TRP A 172 21.02 -12.28 18.40
N ILE A 173 20.05 -11.64 19.04
CA ILE A 173 20.14 -11.24 20.46
C ILE A 173 20.38 -12.47 21.35
N TYR A 174 19.61 -13.54 21.12
CA TYR A 174 19.74 -14.78 21.89
C TYR A 174 21.15 -15.39 21.76
N LEU A 175 21.65 -15.54 20.53
CA LEU A 175 22.98 -16.11 20.28
C LEU A 175 24.09 -15.23 20.87
N ARG A 176 24.00 -13.91 20.68
CA ARG A 176 24.95 -12.95 21.26
C ARG A 176 24.99 -13.04 22.78
N SER A 177 23.82 -13.16 23.44
CA SER A 177 23.75 -13.29 24.89
C SER A 177 24.44 -14.55 25.42
N LYS A 178 24.50 -15.63 24.62
CA LYS A 178 25.17 -16.88 25.00
C LYS A 178 26.67 -16.85 24.78
N MET A 179 27.15 -16.16 23.73
CA MET A 179 28.57 -16.04 23.45
C MET A 179 29.32 -15.14 24.44
N HIS A 180 28.65 -14.18 25.08
CA HIS A 180 29.23 -13.33 26.13
C HIS A 180 29.31 -14.01 27.51
N ILE A 181 28.78 -15.23 27.67
CA ILE A 181 28.75 -15.96 28.95
C ILE A 181 29.86 -17.04 29.02
N LEU A 182 30.68 -17.19 27.97
CA LEU A 182 31.86 -18.07 27.92
C LEU A 182 33.13 -17.22 27.82
#